data_AF-A0A838BUE8-F1
#
_entry.id   AF-A0A838BUE8-F1
#
_cell.length_a   1.000
_cell.length_b   1.000
_cell.length_c   1.000
_cell.angle_alpha   90.00
_cell.angle_beta   90.00
_cell.angle_gamma   90.00
#
_symmetry.space_group_name_H-M   'P 1'
#
loop_
_entity.id
_entity.type
_entity.pdbx_description
1 polymer ?
#
loop_
_entity_poly.entity_id
_entity_poly.type
_entity_poly.pdbx_seq_one_letter_code
_entity_poly.pdbx_strand_id
1 'polypeptide(L)'
;MTEAQFATREILPIEPYAPLDEIRRRECDEAIAVLGHGSALASVTGFEPTTWTRVRFRLWSAASEIEQGPNIRAYRVGHLSMGDGAEGIRRW
;
A
#
# COMPACT_ATOMS: atom_id res chain seq x y z
N MET A 1 6.62 15.93 -12.60
CA MET A 1 6.48 14.72 -11.75
C MET A 1 5.30 14.96 -10.83
N THR A 2 4.40 14.00 -10.71
CA THR A 2 3.26 14.11 -9.79
C THR A 2 3.74 13.79 -8.38
N GLU A 3 3.52 14.71 -7.43
CA GLU A 3 3.95 14.57 -6.04
C GLU A 3 2.85 13.93 -5.18
N ALA A 4 3.25 13.14 -4.19
CA ALA A 4 2.34 12.55 -3.22
C ALA A 4 1.86 13.60 -2.21
N GLN A 5 0.58 13.97 -2.28
CA GLN A 5 -0.06 14.91 -1.36
C GLN A 5 -0.81 14.21 -0.24
N PHE A 6 -1.20 12.95 -0.47
CA PHE A 6 -1.95 12.15 0.48
C PHE A 6 -1.37 10.75 0.61
N ALA A 7 -1.59 10.16 1.77
CA ALA A 7 -1.27 8.77 2.04
C ALA A 7 -2.49 8.08 2.66
N THR A 8 -2.67 6.79 2.37
CA THR A 8 -3.63 5.97 3.10
C THR A 8 -2.94 4.82 3.80
N ARG A 9 -3.51 4.42 4.94
CA ARG A 9 -3.22 3.18 5.64
C ARG A 9 -4.50 2.38 5.75
N GLU A 10 -4.47 1.14 5.27
CA GLU A 10 -5.53 0.17 5.48
C GLU A 10 -4.99 -1.00 6.31
N ILE A 11 -5.73 -1.44 7.33
CA ILE A 11 -5.38 -2.60 8.15
C ILE A 11 -6.47 -3.66 7.98
N LEU A 12 -6.09 -4.84 7.52
CA LEU A 12 -7.01 -5.94 7.25
C LEU A 12 -6.61 -7.16 8.08
N PRO A 13 -7.56 -7.83 8.76
CA PRO A 13 -7.25 -9.07 9.46
C PRO A 13 -6.87 -10.16 8.45
N ILE A 14 -6.00 -11.06 8.88
CA ILE A 14 -5.72 -12.32 8.22
C ILE A 14 -6.42 -13.40 9.03
N GLU A 15 -7.30 -14.15 8.37
CA GLU A 15 -7.99 -15.24 9.04
C GLU A 15 -7.00 -16.31 9.51
N PRO A 16 -7.26 -16.97 10.65
CA PRO A 16 -6.44 -18.09 11.11
C PRO A 16 -6.29 -19.15 10.01
N TYR A 17 -5.07 -19.65 9.84
CA TYR A 17 -4.72 -20.69 8.85
C TYR A 17 -4.96 -20.29 7.38
N ALA A 18 -5.17 -19.01 7.09
CA ALA A 18 -5.31 -18.55 5.70
C ALA A 18 -4.01 -18.77 4.90
N PRO A 19 -4.09 -19.13 3.61
CA PRO A 19 -2.92 -19.36 2.76
C PRO A 19 -2.19 -18.04 2.48
N LEU A 20 -1.09 -17.79 3.19
CA LEU A 20 -0.33 -16.54 3.09
C LEU A 20 0.28 -16.30 1.71
N ASP A 21 0.62 -17.36 0.98
CA ASP A 21 1.17 -17.28 -0.38
C ASP A 21 0.14 -16.77 -1.38
N GLU A 22 -1.12 -17.23 -1.27
CA GLU A 22 -2.23 -16.72 -2.06
C GLU A 22 -2.54 -15.27 -1.70
N ILE A 23 -2.58 -14.95 -0.41
CA ILE A 23 -2.81 -13.58 0.04
C ILE A 23 -1.71 -12.67 -0.54
N ARG A 24 -0.44 -13.05 -0.41
CA ARG A 24 0.68 -12.29 -0.98
C ARG A 24 0.51 -12.05 -2.47
N ARG A 25 0.13 -13.08 -3.24
CA ARG A 25 -0.09 -12.94 -4.69
C ARG A 25 -1.20 -11.92 -4.98
N ARG A 26 -2.34 -12.02 -4.31
CA ARG A 26 -3.46 -11.08 -4.46
C ARG A 26 -3.07 -9.65 -4.10
N GLU A 27 -2.28 -9.46 -3.05
CA GLU A 27 -1.78 -8.14 -2.66
C GLU A 27 -0.84 -7.53 -3.72
N CYS A 28 0.00 -8.36 -4.35
CA CYS A 28 0.83 -7.92 -5.47
C CYS A 28 -0.03 -7.52 -6.68
N ASP A 29 -1.00 -8.36 -7.05
CA ASP A 29 -1.89 -8.10 -8.18
C ASP A 29 -2.70 -6.80 -7.96
N GLU A 30 -3.21 -6.60 -6.74
CA GLU A 30 -3.93 -5.38 -6.35
C GLU A 30 -3.02 -4.14 -6.39
N ALA A 31 -1.78 -4.25 -5.88
CA ALA A 31 -0.81 -3.16 -5.95
C ALA A 31 -0.51 -2.77 -7.40
N ILE A 32 -0.37 -3.74 -8.31
CA ILE A 32 -0.16 -3.48 -9.74
C ILE A 32 -1.39 -2.81 -10.37
N ALA A 33 -2.60 -3.31 -10.07
CA ALA A 33 -3.84 -2.75 -10.62
C ALA A 33 -4.06 -1.29 -10.18
N VAL A 34 -3.86 -1.01 -8.89
CA VAL A 34 -4.02 0.35 -8.33
C VAL A 34 -3.03 1.35 -8.94
N LEU A 35 -1.80 0.91 -9.23
CA LEU A 35 -0.82 1.74 -9.96
C LEU A 35 -1.19 1.90 -11.45
N GLY A 36 -1.68 0.83 -12.08
CA GLY A 36 -2.02 0.82 -13.51
C GLY A 36 -3.21 1.70 -13.88
N HIS A 37 -4.16 1.91 -12.96
CA HIS A 37 -5.27 2.85 -13.16
C HIS A 37 -4.87 4.32 -12.95
N GLY A 38 -3.60 4.60 -12.63
CA GLY A 38 -3.07 5.94 -12.47
C GLY A 38 -3.54 6.67 -11.21
N SER A 39 -4.30 6.00 -10.35
CA SER A 39 -4.90 6.61 -9.16
C SER A 39 -3.90 6.74 -8.00
N ALA A 40 -3.02 5.76 -7.82
CA ALA A 40 -1.97 5.81 -6.80
C ALA A 40 -0.58 6.00 -7.42
N LEU A 41 0.29 6.70 -6.69
CA LEU A 41 1.69 6.95 -7.04
C LEU A 41 2.63 5.87 -6.50
N ALA A 42 2.24 5.19 -5.42
CA ALA A 42 2.95 4.06 -4.84
C ALA A 42 1.99 3.19 -4.03
N SER A 43 2.28 1.89 -3.95
CA SER A 43 1.56 0.95 -3.09
C SER A 43 2.53 -0.07 -2.50
N VAL A 44 2.44 -0.31 -1.20
CA VAL A 44 3.19 -1.34 -0.48
C VAL A 44 2.29 -2.06 0.51
N THR A 45 2.44 -3.38 0.59
CA THR A 45 1.73 -4.21 1.58
C THR A 45 2.75 -4.92 2.47
N GLY A 46 2.53 -4.87 3.79
CA GLY A 46 3.28 -5.63 4.77
C GLY A 46 2.39 -6.59 5.56
N PHE A 47 2.97 -7.69 6.03
CA PHE A 47 2.31 -8.66 6.90
C PHE A 47 2.85 -8.49 8.32
N GLU A 48 1.96 -8.31 9.29
CA GLU A 48 2.28 -8.10 10.70
C GLU A 48 1.95 -9.38 11.49
N PRO A 49 2.97 -10.10 12.01
CA PRO A 49 2.79 -11.43 12.57
C PRO A 49 2.22 -11.46 14.00
N THR A 50 2.25 -10.36 14.75
CA THR A 50 1.82 -10.32 16.15
C THR A 50 0.29 -10.26 16.28
N THR A 51 -0.35 -9.50 15.41
CA THR A 51 -1.79 -9.28 15.35
C THR A 51 -2.45 -10.05 14.21
N TRP A 52 -1.65 -10.72 13.38
CA TRP A 52 -2.11 -11.44 12.20
C TRP A 52 -2.91 -10.52 11.28
N THR A 53 -2.31 -9.38 10.93
CA THR A 53 -2.90 -8.40 10.04
C THR A 53 -2.01 -8.16 8.83
N ARG A 54 -2.61 -7.69 7.74
CA ARG A 54 -1.88 -7.09 6.63
C ARG A 54 -2.17 -5.59 6.60
N VAL A 55 -1.13 -4.82 6.32
CA VAL A 55 -1.19 -3.36 6.27
C VAL A 55 -0.83 -2.89 4.87
N ARG A 56 -1.72 -2.11 4.26
CA ARG A 56 -1.49 -1.49 2.95
C ARG A 56 -1.22 0.00 3.15
N PHE A 57 -0.11 0.47 2.59
CA PHE A 57 0.20 1.87 2.48
C PHE A 57 0.21 2.30 1.03
N ARG A 58 -0.52 3.38 0.73
CA ARG A 58 -0.59 3.92 -0.63
C ARG A 58 -0.35 5.41 -0.61
N LEU A 59 0.31 5.93 -1.65
CA LEU A 59 0.53 7.35 -1.87
C LEU A 59 -0.34 7.82 -3.03
N TRP A 60 -0.91 9.01 -2.89
CA TRP A 60 -1.89 9.56 -3.83
C TRP A 60 -1.58 11.02 -4.16
N SER A 61 -1.88 11.41 -5.39
CA SER A 61 -1.78 12.80 -5.84
C SER A 61 -2.95 13.67 -5.39
N ALA A 62 -4.17 13.14 -5.38
CA ALA A 62 -5.36 13.87 -4.98
C ALA A 62 -6.27 13.07 -4.04
N ALA A 63 -7.02 13.79 -3.19
CA ALA A 63 -7.94 13.16 -2.24
C ALA A 63 -9.15 12.48 -2.90
N SER A 64 -9.57 12.95 -4.08
CA SER A 64 -10.68 12.36 -4.84
C SER A 64 -10.40 10.93 -5.33
N GLU A 65 -9.13 10.53 -5.36
CA GLU A 65 -8.67 9.21 -5.79
C GLU A 65 -8.66 8.20 -4.63
N ILE A 66 -8.91 8.66 -3.40
CA ILE A 66 -8.85 7.83 -2.20
C ILE A 66 -10.19 7.14 -1.96
N GLU A 67 -10.17 5.82 -2.10
CA GLU A 67 -11.28 4.95 -1.66
C GLU A 67 -11.56 5.12 -0.16
N GLN A 68 -12.84 5.14 0.19
CA GLN A 68 -13.29 5.23 1.58
C GLN A 68 -13.67 3.85 2.09
N GLY A 69 -13.31 3.56 3.33
CA GLY A 69 -13.63 2.30 3.98
C GLY A 69 -13.40 2.37 5.49
N PRO A 70 -14.06 1.49 6.27
CA PRO A 70 -13.98 1.53 7.74
C PRO A 70 -12.55 1.35 8.28
N ASN A 71 -11.73 0.59 7.54
CA ASN A 71 -10.37 0.24 7.90
C ASN A 71 -9.32 1.18 7.28
N ILE A 72 -9.76 2.14 6.46
CA ILE A 72 -8.89 3.09 5.79
C ILE A 72 -8.74 4.33 6.68
N ARG A 73 -7.50 4.81 6.79
CA ARG A 73 -7.18 6.13 7.35
C ARG A 73 -6.38 6.90 6.32
N ALA A 74 -6.84 8.10 5.99
CA ALA A 74 -6.17 9.02 5.08
C ALA A 74 -5.38 10.08 5.86
N TYR A 75 -4.23 10.46 5.31
CA TYR A 75 -3.30 11.43 5.89
C TYR A 75 -2.88 12.41 4.80
N ARG A 76 -2.64 13.67 5.17
CA ARG A 76 -1.92 14.61 4.31
C ARG A 76 -0.42 14.35 4.44
N VAL A 77 0.27 14.27 3.32
CA VAL A 77 1.73 14.15 3.30
C VAL A 77 2.30 15.54 3.59
N GLY A 78 3.13 15.65 4.65
CA GLY A 78 3.85 16.88 4.96
C GLY A 78 5.23 16.93 4.31
N HIS A 79 5.89 15.78 4.17
CA HIS A 79 7.22 15.66 3.58
C HIS A 79 7.45 14.22 3.12
N LEU A 80 8.08 14.04 1.95
CA LEU A 80 8.52 12.75 1.43
C LEU A 80 10.02 12.80 1.13
N SER A 81 10.81 12.00 1.84
CA SER A 81 12.23 11.85 1.56
C SER A 81 12.45 10.76 0.52
N MET A 82 13.29 11.02 -0.48
CA MET A 82 13.78 9.99 -1.38
C MET A 82 15.05 9.37 -0.81
N GLY A 83 15.10 8.04 -0.71
CA GLY A 83 16.33 7.30 -0.41
C GLY A 83 17.04 6.90 -1.70
N ASP A 84 18.36 6.74 -1.65
CA ASP A 84 19.22 6.37 -2.80
C ASP A 84 19.03 4.91 -3.29
N GLY A 85 17.98 4.21 -2.84
CA GLY A 85 17.87 2.75 -2.85
C GLY A 85 17.26 2.09 -4.09
N ALA A 86 17.11 2.78 -5.23
CA ALA A 86 16.45 2.22 -6.42
C ALA A 86 17.23 1.04 -7.06
N GLU A 87 18.50 0.84 -6.74
CA GLU A 87 19.31 -0.28 -7.27
C GLU A 87 19.24 -1.59 -6.45
N GLY A 88 18.73 -1.56 -5.20
CA GLY A 88 18.87 -2.69 -4.28
C GLY A 88 17.71 -3.70 -4.22
N ILE A 89 16.53 -3.35 -4.73
CA ILE A 89 15.28 -4.13 -4.51
C ILE A 89 14.90 -4.91 -5.78
N ARG A 90 15.81 -5.74 -6.29
CA ARG A 90 15.56 -6.62 -7.45
C ARG A 90 15.82 -8.10 -7.18
N ARG A 91 15.88 -8.52 -5.93
CA ARG A 91 16.20 -9.91 -5.62
C ARG A 91 15.39 -10.46 -4.45
N TRP A 92 14.16 -10.89 -4.73
CA TRP A 92 13.45 -11.98 -4.04
C TRP A 92 12.44 -12.60 -5.01
#